data_AF-A0A1F7PE95-F1
#
_entry.id   AF-A0A1F7PE95-F1
#
_cell.length_a   1.000
_cell.length_b   1.000
_cell.length_c   1.000
_cell.angle_alpha   90.00
_cell.angle_beta   90.00
_cell.angle_gamma   90.00
#
_symmetry.space_group_name_H-M   'P 1'
#
loop_
_entity.id
_entity.type
_entity.pdbx_description
1 polymer ?
#
loop_
_entity_poly.entity_id
_entity_poly.type
_entity_poly.pdbx_seq_one_letter_code
_entity_poly.pdbx_strand_id
1 'polypeptide(L)'
;MDRRRFVRTCILSTTAVAGSAAVGGLFDVLTFPDGHKVALARAVILADATLCSGCRVCEVACTNFNSQGRNGSSLARLILDKDYLGGDYRPRTCYQCADPPCLEACPVSALGVDRPSGTYARVIDERACIGCRKCLEACARYFQPPRPRFEAGALRVVKCHLCFGDPQCVRHCPMGALRLERSDGGLMIGYPVLREVPVT
;
A
#
# COMPACT_ATOMS: atom_id res chain seq x y z
N MET A 1 6.34 15.60 32.32
CA MET A 1 5.00 15.78 31.71
C MET A 1 4.65 14.51 30.98
N ASP A 2 3.79 13.69 31.59
CA ASP A 2 3.55 12.28 31.22
C ASP A 2 2.23 12.14 30.43
N ARG A 3 2.30 11.45 29.28
CA ARG A 3 1.31 11.45 28.18
C ARG A 3 0.25 10.35 28.33
N ARG A 4 -0.34 10.16 29.52
CA ARG A 4 -1.23 9.01 29.80
C ARG A 4 -2.62 9.33 30.35
N ARG A 5 -3.21 10.50 30.05
CA ARG A 5 -4.56 10.87 30.56
C ARG A 5 -5.58 11.38 29.52
N PHE A 6 -5.51 10.94 28.27
CA PHE A 6 -6.51 11.32 27.26
C PHE A 6 -7.30 10.13 26.70
N VAL A 7 -7.69 9.20 27.57
CA VAL A 7 -8.70 8.18 27.25
C VAL A 7 -9.80 8.26 28.29
N ARG A 8 -10.71 9.23 28.11
CA ARG A 8 -12.11 9.20 28.56
C ARG A 8 -12.81 10.46 28.08
N THR A 9 -14.03 10.27 27.62
CA THR A 9 -15.05 11.29 27.27
C THR A 9 -15.16 11.64 25.78
N CYS A 10 -15.87 10.80 25.03
CA CYS A 10 -16.86 11.27 24.06
C CYS A 10 -18.08 10.36 24.19
N ILE A 11 -19.11 10.90 24.86
CA ILE A 11 -20.43 10.30 25.02
C ILE A 11 -21.14 10.37 23.67
N LEU A 12 -21.80 9.26 23.29
CA LEU A 12 -22.67 9.14 22.12
C LEU A 12 -23.84 10.12 22.22
N SER A 13 -23.80 11.22 21.45
CA SER A 13 -24.98 12.00 21.11
C SER A 13 -25.51 11.53 19.76
N THR A 14 -26.59 10.75 19.79
CA THR A 14 -27.34 10.29 18.63
C THR A 14 -28.23 11.41 18.08
N THR A 15 -27.76 12.11 17.05
CA THR A 15 -28.64 12.81 16.10
C THR A 15 -28.19 12.45 14.70
N ALA A 16 -29.04 11.67 14.02
CA ALA A 16 -28.80 11.14 12.69
C ALA A 16 -28.78 12.27 11.64
N VAL A 17 -27.72 12.32 10.84
CA VAL A 17 -27.75 12.84 9.47
C VAL A 17 -27.21 11.72 8.58
N ALA A 18 -28.00 11.40 7.56
CA ALA A 18 -27.88 10.23 6.70
C ALA A 18 -26.50 10.06 6.06
N GLY A 19 -25.99 8.83 6.13
CA GLY A 19 -24.70 8.41 5.58
C GLY A 19 -24.04 7.32 6.43
N SER A 20 -24.84 6.45 7.05
CA SER A 20 -24.34 5.37 7.88
C SER A 20 -23.68 4.32 7.00
N ALA A 21 -22.35 4.26 7.00
CA ALA A 21 -21.66 3.04 6.61
C ALA A 21 -22.12 1.94 7.58
N ALA A 22 -23.06 1.10 7.12
CA ALA A 22 -23.61 0.04 7.94
C ALA A 22 -22.53 -1.02 8.16
N VAL A 23 -22.01 -1.08 9.39
CA VAL A 23 -21.11 -2.14 9.83
C VAL A 23 -21.97 -3.36 10.20
N GLY A 24 -22.51 -4.03 9.18
CA GLY A 24 -23.18 -5.33 9.34
C GLY A 24 -22.16 -6.46 9.40
N GLY A 25 -22.50 -7.58 10.04
CA GLY A 25 -21.70 -8.81 10.17
C GLY A 25 -21.22 -9.36 8.83
N LEU A 26 -20.15 -8.75 8.32
CA LEU A 26 -19.62 -8.78 6.95
C LEU A 26 -18.34 -7.91 6.96
N PHE A 27 -17.55 -7.99 8.02
CA PHE A 27 -16.75 -6.89 8.59
C PHE A 27 -15.53 -6.41 7.79
N ASP A 28 -15.23 -7.00 6.62
CA ASP A 28 -14.04 -6.63 5.84
C ASP A 28 -14.35 -5.89 4.53
N VAL A 29 -15.61 -5.63 4.17
CA VAL A 29 -15.96 -5.01 2.87
C VAL A 29 -16.53 -3.61 3.07
N LEU A 30 -15.78 -2.59 2.64
CA LEU A 30 -16.28 -1.22 2.58
C LEU A 30 -17.19 -1.05 1.38
N THR A 31 -18.29 -0.31 1.56
CA THR A 31 -19.15 0.18 0.48
C THR A 31 -19.02 1.70 0.41
N PHE A 32 -18.65 2.23 -0.74
CA PHE A 32 -18.47 3.67 -0.96
C PHE A 32 -19.76 4.33 -1.48
N PRO A 33 -19.89 5.68 -1.43
CA PRO A 33 -21.12 6.39 -1.79
C PRO A 33 -21.62 6.15 -3.22
N ASP A 34 -20.71 5.90 -4.14
CA ASP A 34 -20.91 5.50 -5.55
C ASP A 34 -21.23 4.00 -5.72
N GLY A 35 -21.24 3.24 -4.63
CA GLY A 35 -21.75 1.87 -4.57
C GLY A 35 -20.72 0.78 -4.83
N HIS A 36 -19.47 1.10 -5.18
CA HIS A 36 -18.43 0.06 -5.28
C HIS A 36 -18.07 -0.48 -3.91
N LYS A 37 -17.65 -1.74 -3.91
CA LYS A 37 -17.36 -2.51 -2.71
C LYS A 37 -15.98 -3.11 -2.80
N VAL A 38 -15.15 -2.91 -1.78
CA VAL A 38 -13.79 -3.47 -1.73
C VAL A 38 -13.50 -4.07 -0.37
N ALA A 39 -12.83 -5.21 -0.38
CA ALA A 39 -12.35 -5.81 0.85
C ALA A 39 -11.09 -5.08 1.35
N LEU A 40 -11.04 -4.77 2.65
CA LEU A 40 -9.90 -4.14 3.30
C LEU A 40 -8.67 -5.05 3.30
N ALA A 41 -7.48 -4.43 3.28
CA ALA A 41 -6.24 -5.16 3.58
C ALA A 41 -6.32 -5.71 4.98
N ARG A 42 -5.85 -6.94 5.15
CA ARG A 42 -5.52 -7.48 6.46
C ARG A 42 -4.03 -7.36 6.77
N ALA A 43 -3.23 -6.83 5.84
CA ALA A 43 -1.82 -6.55 6.07
C ALA A 43 -1.31 -5.32 5.29
N VAL A 44 -0.29 -4.66 5.84
CA VAL A 44 0.42 -3.53 5.23
C VAL A 44 1.88 -3.50 5.69
N ILE A 45 2.79 -2.98 4.86
CA ILE A 45 4.16 -2.71 5.29
C ILE A 45 4.25 -1.26 5.75
N LEU A 46 4.51 -1.06 7.04
CA LEU A 46 4.85 0.23 7.61
C LEU A 46 6.35 0.47 7.48
N ALA A 47 6.71 1.72 7.19
CA ALA A 47 8.09 2.15 7.07
C ALA A 47 8.39 3.21 8.13
N ASP A 48 9.41 2.97 8.94
CA ASP A 48 9.99 3.95 9.85
C ASP A 48 11.24 4.53 9.19
N ALA A 49 11.10 5.74 8.65
CA ALA A 49 12.20 6.43 7.98
C ALA A 49 13.34 6.82 8.94
N THR A 50 13.07 6.96 10.24
CA THR A 50 14.10 7.35 11.23
C THR A 50 15.15 6.26 11.44
N LEU A 51 14.81 5.01 11.12
CA LEU A 51 15.73 3.87 11.16
C LEU A 51 16.42 3.62 9.81
N CYS A 52 16.00 4.27 8.73
CA CYS A 52 16.47 3.92 7.39
C CYS A 52 17.86 4.51 7.09
N SER A 53 18.84 3.65 6.80
CA SER A 53 20.20 4.04 6.40
C SER A 53 20.39 4.24 4.89
N GLY A 54 19.35 4.07 4.07
CA GLY A 54 19.46 4.23 2.62
C GLY A 54 20.21 3.09 1.90
N CYS A 55 20.43 1.94 2.55
CA CYS A 55 21.29 0.83 2.08
C CYS A 55 20.76 0.02 0.87
N ARG A 56 19.50 0.20 0.47
CA ARG A 56 18.85 -0.47 -0.68
C ARG A 56 18.70 -2.00 -0.61
N VAL A 57 19.01 -2.64 0.53
CA VAL A 57 18.80 -4.09 0.70
C VAL A 57 17.34 -4.48 0.44
N CYS A 58 16.39 -3.64 0.84
CA CYS A 58 14.96 -3.85 0.59
C CYS A 58 14.59 -3.89 -0.90
N GLU A 59 15.22 -3.06 -1.75
CA GLU A 59 15.01 -3.07 -3.21
C GLU A 59 15.60 -4.34 -3.84
N VAL A 60 16.82 -4.71 -3.45
CA VAL A 60 17.50 -5.92 -3.96
C VAL A 60 16.72 -7.18 -3.56
N ALA A 61 16.36 -7.33 -2.28
CA ALA A 61 15.58 -8.46 -1.80
C ALA A 61 14.23 -8.58 -2.52
N CYS A 62 13.56 -7.44 -2.75
CA CYS A 62 12.30 -7.42 -3.47
C CYS A 62 12.44 -7.87 -4.93
N THR A 63 13.48 -7.43 -5.61
CA THR A 63 13.70 -7.73 -7.04
C THR A 63 14.14 -9.15 -7.25
N ASN A 64 15.10 -9.60 -6.46
CA ASN A 64 15.56 -10.97 -6.48
C ASN A 64 14.39 -11.96 -6.39
N PHE A 65 13.49 -11.75 -5.43
CA PHE A 65 12.32 -12.60 -5.22
C PHE A 65 11.26 -12.47 -6.32
N ASN A 66 10.96 -11.25 -6.78
CA ASN A 66 9.79 -10.99 -7.65
C ASN A 66 10.13 -10.81 -9.14
N SER A 67 11.40 -10.90 -9.52
CA SER A 67 11.88 -10.64 -10.89
C SER A 67 12.82 -11.73 -11.39
N GLN A 68 12.62 -12.97 -10.94
CA GLN A 68 13.39 -14.15 -11.39
C GLN A 68 14.90 -13.96 -11.18
N GLY A 69 15.30 -13.45 -10.01
CA GLY A 69 16.70 -13.18 -9.68
C GLY A 69 17.30 -11.92 -10.30
N ARG A 70 16.59 -11.22 -11.22
CA ARG A 70 17.04 -9.92 -11.74
C ARG A 70 17.04 -8.89 -10.62
N ASN A 71 18.11 -8.10 -10.55
CA ASN A 71 18.26 -7.06 -9.53
C ASN A 71 18.32 -5.68 -10.20
N GLY A 72 17.54 -4.73 -9.69
CA GLY A 72 17.57 -3.35 -10.18
C GLY A 72 16.50 -2.49 -9.54
N SER A 73 16.84 -1.29 -9.07
CA SER A 73 15.89 -0.45 -8.33
C SER A 73 14.62 -0.14 -9.11
N SER A 74 14.64 -0.18 -10.46
CA SER A 74 13.47 -0.02 -11.36
C SER A 74 12.54 -1.23 -11.45
N LEU A 75 12.94 -2.42 -10.97
CA LEU A 75 12.12 -3.64 -10.91
C LEU A 75 11.48 -3.91 -9.53
N ALA A 76 12.02 -3.31 -8.47
CA ALA A 76 11.48 -3.39 -7.12
C ALA A 76 9.98 -3.04 -7.02
N ARG A 77 9.31 -3.50 -5.98
CA ARG A 77 7.89 -3.22 -5.75
C ARG A 77 7.69 -2.20 -4.61
N LEU A 78 8.77 -1.55 -4.20
CA LEU A 78 8.85 -0.40 -3.29
C LEU A 78 9.92 0.56 -3.82
N ILE A 79 9.91 1.81 -3.36
CA ILE A 79 10.85 2.84 -3.80
C ILE A 79 11.65 3.31 -2.60
N LEU A 80 12.97 3.33 -2.68
CA LEU A 80 13.78 4.03 -1.69
C LEU A 80 14.09 5.44 -2.17
N ASP A 81 13.34 6.40 -1.63
CA ASP A 81 13.60 7.82 -1.84
C ASP A 81 14.83 8.25 -1.04
N LYS A 82 15.77 8.96 -1.67
CA LYS A 82 17.06 9.31 -1.09
C LYS A 82 17.40 10.76 -1.34
N ASP A 83 17.36 11.55 -0.28
CA ASP A 83 17.99 12.86 -0.24
C ASP A 83 19.42 12.70 0.27
N TYR A 84 20.38 12.70 -0.65
CA TYR A 84 21.79 12.54 -0.31
C TYR A 84 22.37 13.75 0.44
N LEU A 85 21.80 14.94 0.26
CA LEU A 85 22.30 16.15 0.89
C LEU A 85 21.70 16.35 2.28
N GLY A 86 20.41 16.05 2.44
CA GLY A 86 19.72 16.09 3.73
C GLY A 86 19.97 14.87 4.62
N GLY A 87 20.48 13.77 4.05
CA GLY A 87 20.65 12.50 4.79
C GLY A 87 19.32 11.77 5.06
N ASP A 88 18.23 12.23 4.43
CA ASP A 88 16.90 11.66 4.61
C ASP A 88 16.64 10.51 3.62
N TYR A 89 16.40 9.31 4.16
CA TYR A 89 16.10 8.13 3.37
C TYR A 89 14.71 7.60 3.73
N ARG A 90 13.81 7.53 2.74
CA ARG A 90 12.40 7.20 2.96
C ARG A 90 11.99 5.99 2.10
N PRO A 91 11.84 4.80 2.71
CA PRO A 91 11.23 3.67 2.03
C PRO A 91 9.75 3.96 1.77
N ARG A 92 9.37 4.09 0.51
CA ARG A 92 8.01 4.30 0.05
C ARG A 92 7.40 2.97 -0.37
N THR A 93 6.59 2.39 0.50
CA THR A 93 5.87 1.12 0.29
C THR A 93 4.46 1.37 -0.25
N CYS A 94 3.83 0.34 -0.84
CA CYS A 94 2.41 0.42 -1.20
C CYS A 94 1.58 0.35 0.09
N TYR A 95 0.75 1.37 0.32
CA TYR A 95 -0.10 1.43 1.52
C TYR A 95 -1.22 0.40 1.53
N GLN A 96 -1.50 -0.28 0.41
CA GLN A 96 -2.67 -1.15 0.28
C GLN A 96 -3.92 -0.38 0.72
N CYS A 97 -4.30 0.63 -0.07
CA CYS A 97 -5.34 1.60 0.31
C CYS A 97 -6.68 0.93 0.62
N ALA A 98 -7.37 1.40 1.65
CA ALA A 98 -8.73 1.00 2.00
C ALA A 98 -9.70 1.24 0.84
N ASP A 99 -9.54 2.38 0.17
CA ASP A 99 -10.17 2.69 -1.12
C ASP A 99 -9.06 2.74 -2.18
N PRO A 100 -8.88 1.71 -3.02
CA PRO A 100 -7.76 1.65 -3.94
C PRO A 100 -8.12 2.23 -5.32
N PRO A 101 -7.76 3.49 -5.62
CA PRO A 101 -8.08 4.12 -6.92
C PRO A 101 -7.43 3.39 -8.11
N CYS A 102 -6.37 2.62 -7.85
CA CYS A 102 -5.72 1.82 -8.86
C CYS A 102 -6.55 0.61 -9.34
N LEU A 103 -7.45 0.07 -8.51
CA LEU A 103 -8.32 -1.04 -8.90
C LEU A 103 -9.37 -0.56 -9.92
N GLU A 104 -10.06 0.54 -9.61
CA GLU A 104 -11.07 1.15 -10.49
C GLU A 104 -10.50 1.65 -11.81
N ALA A 105 -9.28 2.18 -11.78
CA ALA A 105 -8.65 2.74 -12.98
C ALA A 105 -8.26 1.67 -14.03
N CYS A 106 -8.31 0.37 -13.70
CA CYS A 106 -7.88 -0.68 -14.61
C CYS A 106 -8.97 -1.02 -15.65
N PRO A 107 -8.76 -0.73 -16.94
CA PRO A 107 -9.80 -0.95 -17.96
C PRO A 107 -10.02 -2.42 -18.33
N VAL A 108 -9.09 -3.30 -17.94
CA VAL A 108 -9.12 -4.75 -18.24
C VAL A 108 -9.25 -5.59 -16.97
N SER A 109 -9.55 -4.97 -15.82
CA SER A 109 -9.70 -5.66 -14.54
C SER A 109 -8.52 -6.57 -14.15
N ALA A 110 -7.29 -6.19 -14.52
CA ALA A 110 -6.07 -6.90 -14.14
C ALA A 110 -5.69 -6.68 -12.67
N LEU A 111 -6.29 -5.68 -11.99
CA LEU A 111 -6.10 -5.48 -10.55
C LEU A 111 -7.21 -6.17 -9.76
N GLY A 112 -6.82 -6.79 -8.65
CA GLY A 112 -7.75 -7.50 -7.77
C GLY A 112 -7.29 -7.55 -6.32
N VAL A 113 -8.00 -8.35 -5.53
CA VAL A 113 -7.70 -8.60 -4.11
C VAL A 113 -7.25 -10.06 -3.95
N ASP A 114 -6.06 -10.24 -3.38
CA ASP A 114 -5.51 -11.55 -3.07
C ASP A 114 -6.08 -12.08 -1.74
N ARG A 115 -7.15 -12.87 -1.87
CA ARG A 115 -7.80 -13.56 -0.75
C ARG A 115 -7.03 -14.80 -0.27
N PRO A 116 -6.46 -15.67 -1.15
CA PRO A 116 -5.82 -16.92 -0.72
C PRO A 116 -4.70 -16.76 0.30
N SER A 117 -3.89 -15.69 0.24
CA SER A 117 -2.83 -15.47 1.24
C SER A 117 -3.33 -15.00 2.61
N GLY A 118 -4.61 -14.64 2.73
CA GLY A 118 -5.18 -14.00 3.91
C GLY A 118 -4.74 -12.55 4.12
N THR A 119 -3.89 -11.98 3.26
CA THR A 119 -3.45 -10.57 3.38
C THR A 119 -4.45 -9.57 2.81
N TYR A 120 -5.27 -10.03 1.86
CA TYR A 120 -6.20 -9.19 1.08
C TYR A 120 -5.45 -8.04 0.40
N ALA A 121 -4.19 -8.29 0.03
CA ALA A 121 -3.37 -7.34 -0.69
C ALA A 121 -4.04 -7.02 -2.02
N ARG A 122 -3.86 -5.78 -2.46
CA ARG A 122 -4.20 -5.40 -3.83
C ARG A 122 -3.15 -6.12 -4.65
N VAL A 123 -3.48 -6.69 -5.80
CA VAL A 123 -2.52 -7.38 -6.67
C VAL A 123 -2.74 -7.01 -8.12
N ILE A 124 -1.75 -7.21 -8.97
CA ILE A 124 -1.86 -7.12 -10.42
C ILE A 124 -1.65 -8.52 -10.97
N ASP A 125 -2.58 -9.00 -11.79
CA ASP A 125 -2.31 -10.08 -12.71
C ASP A 125 -1.44 -9.53 -13.86
N GLU A 126 -0.17 -9.90 -13.80
CA GLU A 126 0.86 -9.44 -14.73
C GLU A 126 0.65 -9.99 -16.16
N ARG A 127 -0.13 -11.07 -16.32
CA ARG A 127 -0.47 -11.66 -17.63
C ARG A 127 -1.66 -10.96 -18.28
N ALA A 128 -2.61 -10.48 -17.49
CA ALA A 128 -3.76 -9.71 -17.98
C ALA A 128 -3.43 -8.22 -18.20
N CYS A 129 -2.34 -7.71 -17.64
CA CYS A 129 -1.97 -6.31 -17.73
C CYS A 129 -1.55 -5.91 -19.15
N ILE A 130 -2.31 -5.01 -19.78
CA ILE A 130 -2.02 -4.45 -21.11
C ILE A 130 -1.06 -3.24 -21.10
N GLY A 131 -0.45 -2.92 -19.97
CA GLY A 131 0.55 -1.84 -19.91
C GLY A 131 0.03 -0.40 -20.05
N CYS A 132 -1.29 -0.16 -19.97
CA CYS A 132 -1.91 1.16 -20.20
C CYS A 132 -1.59 2.26 -19.15
N ARG A 133 -0.93 1.92 -18.04
CA ARG A 133 -0.47 2.83 -16.96
C ARG A 133 -1.54 3.65 -16.20
N LYS A 134 -2.84 3.51 -16.50
CA LYS A 134 -3.92 4.19 -15.77
C LYS A 134 -3.88 4.02 -14.24
N CYS A 135 -3.46 2.85 -13.76
CA CYS A 135 -3.31 2.59 -12.33
C CYS A 135 -2.15 3.38 -11.67
N LEU A 136 -1.11 3.75 -12.43
CA LEU A 136 -0.05 4.64 -11.96
C LEU A 136 -0.59 6.06 -11.80
N GLU A 137 -1.29 6.56 -12.83
CA GLU A 137 -1.90 7.89 -12.82
C GLU A 137 -2.88 8.05 -11.65
N ALA A 138 -3.76 7.06 -11.46
CA ALA A 138 -4.72 7.06 -10.35
C ALA A 138 -4.03 7.07 -8.97
N CYS A 139 -2.94 6.31 -8.81
CA CYS A 139 -2.16 6.33 -7.58
C CYS A 139 -1.43 7.67 -7.38
N ALA A 140 -0.88 8.26 -8.44
CA ALA A 140 -0.10 9.48 -8.41
C ALA A 140 -0.89 10.71 -7.96
N ARG A 141 -2.23 10.66 -8.08
CA ARG A 141 -3.14 11.68 -7.53
C ARG A 141 -3.04 11.83 -6.00
N TYR A 142 -2.62 10.78 -5.29
CA TYR A 142 -2.60 10.75 -3.82
C TYR A 142 -1.21 10.44 -3.22
N PHE A 143 -0.32 9.81 -3.98
CA PHE A 143 1.00 9.40 -3.53
C PHE A 143 2.04 9.65 -4.62
N GLN A 144 3.06 10.44 -4.31
CA GLN A 144 4.13 10.76 -5.23
C GLN A 144 5.49 10.31 -4.64
N PRO A 145 6.23 9.42 -5.31
CA PRO A 145 5.88 8.69 -6.54
C PRO A 145 4.73 7.68 -6.35
N PRO A 146 4.05 7.28 -7.45
CA PRO A 146 3.03 6.23 -7.40
C PRO A 146 3.64 4.91 -6.94
N ARG A 147 2.84 4.11 -6.23
CA ARG A 147 3.29 2.85 -5.62
C ARG A 147 3.36 1.67 -6.61
N PRO A 148 2.47 1.54 -7.59
CA PRO A 148 2.72 0.70 -8.77
C PRO A 148 3.81 1.30 -9.66
N ARG A 149 4.53 0.46 -10.41
CA ARG A 149 5.61 0.90 -11.31
C ARG A 149 5.53 0.22 -12.66
N PHE A 150 6.00 0.89 -13.70
CA PHE A 150 6.03 0.34 -15.05
C PHE A 150 7.36 -0.36 -15.33
N GLU A 151 7.29 -1.66 -15.64
CA GLU A 151 8.44 -2.43 -16.09
C GLU A 151 8.53 -2.34 -17.62
N ALA A 152 9.40 -1.45 -18.11
CA ALA A 152 9.50 -1.16 -19.55
C ALA A 152 9.86 -2.40 -20.39
N GLY A 153 10.76 -3.25 -19.90
CA GLY A 153 11.19 -4.45 -20.64
C GLY A 153 10.10 -5.51 -20.83
N ALA A 154 9.04 -5.49 -20.01
CA ALA A 154 7.92 -6.41 -20.10
C ALA A 154 6.60 -5.71 -20.46
N LEU A 155 6.64 -4.40 -20.77
CA LEU A 155 5.50 -3.56 -21.11
C LEU A 155 4.28 -3.71 -20.18
N ARG A 156 4.53 -3.88 -18.89
CA ARG A 156 3.49 -4.13 -17.88
C ARG A 156 3.74 -3.37 -16.58
N VAL A 157 2.72 -3.32 -15.74
CA VAL A 157 2.83 -2.70 -14.41
C VAL A 157 3.10 -3.78 -13.36
N VAL A 158 4.05 -3.51 -12.47
CA VAL A 158 4.34 -4.29 -11.26
C VAL A 158 3.94 -3.49 -10.03
N LYS A 159 3.51 -4.18 -8.96
CA LYS A 159 3.26 -3.53 -7.67
C LYS A 159 3.46 -4.48 -6.50
N CYS A 160 3.62 -3.94 -5.31
CA CYS A 160 3.72 -4.75 -4.09
C CYS A 160 2.43 -5.55 -3.85
N HIS A 161 2.58 -6.87 -3.71
CA HIS A 161 1.55 -7.83 -3.29
C HIS A 161 1.89 -8.45 -1.93
N LEU A 162 2.71 -7.75 -1.14
CA LEU A 162 3.17 -8.17 0.20
C LEU A 162 3.89 -9.53 0.21
N CYS A 163 4.40 -9.99 -0.93
CA CYS A 163 4.94 -11.35 -1.10
C CYS A 163 4.01 -12.41 -0.49
N PHE A 164 2.69 -12.22 -0.65
CA PHE A 164 1.67 -13.14 -0.17
C PHE A 164 1.76 -13.41 1.35
N GLY A 165 2.19 -12.41 2.12
CA GLY A 165 2.24 -12.46 3.57
C GLY A 165 3.64 -12.63 4.16
N ASP A 166 4.66 -12.86 3.32
CA ASP A 166 6.06 -12.98 3.73
C ASP A 166 6.96 -11.99 2.95
N PRO A 167 6.84 -10.67 3.20
CA PRO A 167 7.54 -9.63 2.46
C PRO A 167 9.06 -9.70 2.64
N GLN A 168 9.76 -10.03 1.56
CA GLN A 168 11.23 -10.16 1.57
C GLN A 168 11.95 -8.85 1.93
N CYS A 169 11.37 -7.70 1.57
CA CYS A 169 11.94 -6.40 1.96
C CYS A 169 11.89 -6.14 3.48
N VAL A 170 10.91 -6.71 4.19
CA VAL A 170 10.83 -6.67 5.66
C VAL A 170 11.85 -7.65 6.24
N ARG A 171 11.83 -8.92 5.79
CA ARG A 171 12.73 -9.98 6.29
C ARG A 171 14.20 -9.58 6.22
N HIS A 172 14.61 -8.92 5.14
CA HIS A 172 16.01 -8.60 4.90
C HIS A 172 16.39 -7.16 5.24
N CYS A 173 15.52 -6.36 5.88
CA CYS A 173 15.89 -5.01 6.28
C CYS A 173 16.86 -5.06 7.49
N PRO A 174 18.16 -4.72 7.32
CA PRO A 174 19.12 -4.82 8.42
C PRO A 174 18.85 -3.79 9.53
N MET A 175 18.15 -2.71 9.20
CA MET A 175 17.84 -1.63 10.13
C MET A 175 16.52 -1.83 10.89
N GLY A 176 15.71 -2.82 10.50
CA GLY A 176 14.34 -2.95 11.03
C GLY A 176 13.41 -1.79 10.63
N ALA A 177 13.77 -1.01 9.61
CA ALA A 177 13.00 0.16 9.16
C ALA A 177 11.67 -0.20 8.46
N LEU A 178 11.43 -1.48 8.16
CA LEU A 178 10.22 -1.97 7.53
C LEU A 178 9.59 -3.03 8.43
N ARG A 179 8.28 -2.95 8.68
CA ARG A 179 7.52 -3.94 9.47
C ARG A 179 6.22 -4.30 8.76
N LEU A 180 5.86 -5.59 8.79
CA LEU A 180 4.55 -6.05 8.36
C LEU A 180 3.57 -5.94 9.53
N GLU A 181 2.53 -5.13 9.37
CA GLU A 181 1.39 -5.12 10.29
C GLU A 181 0.26 -5.98 9.75
N ARG A 182 -0.49 -6.61 10.66
CA ARG A 182 -1.65 -7.43 10.34
C ARG A 182 -2.86 -7.04 11.21
N SER A 183 -4.05 -7.17 10.65
CA SER A 183 -5.32 -6.98 11.36
C SER A 183 -6.38 -7.89 10.76
N ASP A 184 -7.09 -8.63 11.60
CA ASP A 184 -8.14 -9.53 11.16
C ASP A 184 -9.43 -8.82 10.74
N GLY A 185 -9.69 -7.62 11.27
CA GLY A 185 -10.84 -6.79 10.88
C GLY A 185 -10.55 -5.82 9.75
N GLY A 186 -9.47 -6.04 9.00
CA GLY A 186 -9.00 -5.14 7.97
C GLY A 186 -8.26 -3.91 8.51
N LEU A 187 -7.70 -3.13 7.60
CA LEU A 187 -6.87 -1.95 7.86
C LEU A 187 -7.40 -0.75 7.07
N MET A 188 -7.78 0.30 7.80
CA MET A 188 -8.11 1.61 7.26
C MET A 188 -6.84 2.44 7.08
N ILE A 189 -6.08 2.18 6.01
CA ILE A 189 -4.82 2.85 5.70
C ILE A 189 -4.74 3.23 4.21
N GLY A 190 -3.81 4.10 3.85
CA GLY A 190 -3.70 4.65 2.50
C GLY A 190 -4.92 5.51 2.17
N TYR A 191 -5.26 5.67 0.90
CA TYR A 191 -6.44 6.43 0.52
C TYR A 191 -7.71 5.75 1.09
N PRO A 192 -8.66 6.50 1.67
CA PRO A 192 -8.71 7.97 1.78
C PRO A 192 -8.05 8.56 3.04
N VAL A 193 -7.59 7.73 3.98
CA VAL A 193 -7.06 8.09 5.31
C VAL A 193 -5.72 8.84 5.25
N LEU A 194 -4.77 8.33 4.46
CA LEU A 194 -3.47 8.93 4.22
C LEU A 194 -3.42 9.48 2.79
N ARG A 195 -2.93 10.71 2.65
CA ARG A 195 -2.66 11.36 1.36
C ARG A 195 -1.37 12.15 1.50
N GLU A 196 -0.47 11.98 0.55
CA GLU A 196 0.72 12.83 0.45
C GLU A 196 0.30 14.06 -0.34
N VAL A 197 0.04 15.17 0.36
CA VAL A 197 -0.25 16.45 -0.29
C VAL A 197 0.99 16.82 -1.12
N PRO A 198 0.85 17.18 -2.41
CA PRO A 198 1.98 17.66 -3.19
C PRO A 198 2.62 18.83 -2.47
N VAL A 199 3.94 18.78 -2.26
CA VAL A 199 4.69 19.99 -1.95
C VAL A 199 4.68 20.78 -3.26
N THR A 200 3.77 21.75 -3.36
CA THR A 200 3.72 22.73 -4.45
C THR A 200 4.98 23.57 -4.49
#